data_AF-A0A2T3NZ40-F1
#
_entry.id   AF-A0A2T3NZ40-F1
#
_cell.length_a   1.000
_cell.length_b   1.000
_cell.length_c   1.000
_cell.angle_alpha   90.00
_cell.angle_beta   90.00
_cell.angle_gamma   90.00
#
_symmetry.space_group_name_H-M   'P 1'
#
loop_
_entity.id
_entity.type
_entity.pdbx_description
1 polymer ?
#
loop_
_entity_poly.entity_id
_entity_poly.type
_entity_poly.pdbx_seq_one_letter_code
_entity_poly.pdbx_strand_id
1 'polypeptide(L)' 'MSNIIESATVEDIALYLQREEGLDASTARKQAQTVIDGFTDMQDKGLIKGWYFDEQSHLELLPSDNAMKIIANQK' A
#
# COMPACT_ATOMS: atom_id res chain seq x y z
N MET A 1 12.83 3.01 14.33
CA MET A 1 11.91 1.88 14.12
C MET A 1 10.51 2.46 14.10
N SER A 2 10.06 2.88 12.93
CA SER A 2 8.73 3.44 12.75
C SER A 2 7.75 2.28 12.84
N ASN A 3 7.14 2.09 14.02
CA ASN A 3 5.88 1.37 14.08
C ASN A 3 4.96 2.09 13.10
N ILE A 4 4.64 1.47 11.97
CA ILE A 4 3.58 1.96 11.10
C ILE A 4 2.31 1.71 11.89
N ILE A 5 1.83 2.72 12.61
CA ILE A 5 0.67 2.62 13.49
C ILE A 5 -0.62 2.65 12.65
N GLU A 6 -0.59 3.29 11.48
CA GLU A 6 -1.76 3.48 10.62
C GLU A 6 -1.35 3.35 9.14
N SER A 7 -2.10 2.55 8.38
CA SER A 7 -1.91 2.44 6.93
C SER A 7 -2.36 3.72 6.22
N ALA A 8 -1.73 4.03 5.09
CA ALA A 8 -2.06 5.25 4.35
C ALA A 8 -3.56 5.28 3.96
N THR A 9 -4.19 6.45 4.13
CA THR A 9 -5.64 6.59 3.88
C THR A 9 -5.94 6.65 2.38
N VAL A 10 -7.23 6.53 2.03
CA VAL A 10 -7.71 6.75 0.64
C VAL A 10 -7.29 8.13 0.13
N GLU A 11 -7.29 9.15 1.00
CA GLU A 11 -6.98 10.53 0.61
C GLU A 11 -5.48 10.69 0.33
N ASP A 12 -4.62 10.07 1.13
CA ASP A 12 -3.18 10.08 0.90
C ASP A 12 -2.80 9.37 -0.41
N ILE A 13 -3.42 8.21 -0.67
CA ILE A 13 -3.21 7.46 -1.93
C ILE A 13 -3.78 8.24 -3.11
N ALA A 14 -4.93 8.91 -2.97
CA ALA A 14 -5.48 9.74 -4.03
C ALA A 14 -4.58 10.96 -4.33
N LEU A 15 -3.96 11.57 -3.32
CA LEU A 15 -3.00 12.65 -3.51
C LEU A 15 -1.74 12.15 -4.22
N TYR A 16 -1.26 10.97 -3.86
CA TYR A 16 -0.13 10.32 -4.53
C TYR A 16 -0.43 10.06 -6.03
N LEU A 17 -1.59 9.46 -6.34
CA LEU A 17 -1.99 9.18 -7.73
C LEU A 17 -2.20 10.46 -8.56
N GLN A 18 -2.70 11.54 -7.95
CA GLN A 18 -2.77 12.85 -8.63
C GLN A 18 -1.39 13.37 -9.03
N ARG A 19 -0.38 13.17 -8.16
CA ARG A 19 0.99 13.65 -8.39
C ARG A 19 1.73 12.80 -9.42
N GLU A 20 1.68 11.49 -9.28
CA GLU A 20 2.44 10.56 -10.11
C GLU A 20 1.81 10.34 -11.49
N GLU A 21 0.49 10.24 -11.56
CA GLU A 21 -0.23 9.90 -12.80
C GLU A 21 -0.97 11.10 -13.42
N GLY A 22 -0.96 12.27 -12.76
CA GLY A 22 -1.63 13.47 -13.26
C GLY A 22 -3.15 13.36 -13.31
N LEU A 23 -3.74 12.46 -12.52
CA LEU A 23 -5.17 12.21 -12.49
C LEU A 23 -5.94 13.41 -11.90
N ASP A 24 -7.21 13.57 -12.29
CA ASP A 24 -8.12 14.47 -11.58
C ASP A 24 -8.51 13.89 -10.21
N ALA A 25 -8.91 14.76 -9.29
CA ALA A 25 -9.22 14.37 -7.91
C ALA A 25 -10.31 13.29 -7.78
N SER A 26 -11.31 13.28 -8.68
CA SER A 26 -12.39 12.28 -8.63
C SER A 26 -11.90 10.92 -9.08
N THR A 27 -11.18 10.89 -10.22
CA THR A 27 -10.57 9.67 -10.74
C THR A 27 -9.53 9.10 -9.78
N ALA A 28 -8.66 9.95 -9.22
CA ALA A 28 -7.65 9.54 -8.26
C ALA A 28 -8.25 8.93 -6.99
N ARG A 29 -9.34 9.51 -6.46
CA ARG A 29 -10.04 8.94 -5.30
C ARG A 29 -10.65 7.57 -5.62
N LYS A 30 -11.24 7.42 -6.81
CA LYS A 30 -11.80 6.14 -7.25
C LYS A 30 -10.72 5.08 -7.40
N GLN A 31 -9.58 5.43 -8.00
CA GLN A 31 -8.44 4.52 -8.14
C GLN A 31 -7.81 4.19 -6.80
N ALA A 32 -7.66 5.17 -5.90
CA ALA A 32 -7.16 4.95 -4.54
C ALA A 32 -8.02 3.95 -3.76
N GLN A 33 -9.35 3.99 -3.92
CA GLN A 33 -10.23 2.99 -3.32
C GLN A 33 -9.93 1.59 -3.87
N THR A 34 -9.82 1.43 -5.19
CA THR A 34 -9.47 0.15 -5.82
C THR A 34 -8.11 -0.38 -5.33
N VAL A 35 -7.14 0.52 -5.12
CA VAL A 35 -5.82 0.18 -4.58
C VAL A 35 -5.94 -0.35 -3.15
N ILE A 36 -6.68 0.33 -2.27
CA ILE A 36 -6.92 -0.12 -0.90
C ILE A 36 -7.68 -1.45 -0.87
N ASP A 37 -8.66 -1.64 -1.75
CA ASP A 37 -9.40 -2.90 -1.84
C ASP A 37 -8.45 -4.07 -2.19
N GLY A 38 -7.51 -3.83 -3.12
CA GLY A 38 -6.46 -4.79 -3.46
C GLY A 38 -5.48 -5.05 -2.32
N PHE A 39 -5.07 -4.03 -1.58
CA PHE A 39 -4.21 -4.20 -0.41
C PHE A 39 -4.90 -4.96 0.71
N THR A 40 -6.19 -4.71 0.92
CA THR A 40 -7.01 -5.43 1.90
C THR A 40 -7.09 -6.92 1.55
N ASP A 41 -7.34 -7.25 0.27
CA ASP A 41 -7.32 -8.64 -0.20
C ASP A 41 -5.94 -9.31 0.00
N MET A 42 -4.85 -8.59 -0.26
CA MET A 42 -3.49 -9.10 0.00
C MET A 42 -3.22 -9.30 1.50
N GLN A 43 -3.76 -8.44 2.36
CA GLN A 43 -3.66 -8.55 3.80
C GLN A 43 -4.46 -9.75 4.33
N ASP A 44 -5.68 -9.95 3.85
CA ASP A 44 -6.53 -11.10 4.19
C ASP A 44 -5.92 -12.43 3.76
N LYS A 45 -5.19 -12.43 2.63
CA LYS A 45 -4.39 -13.58 2.17
C LYS A 45 -3.11 -13.79 2.98
N GLY A 46 -2.81 -12.89 3.92
CA GLY A 46 -1.60 -12.94 4.73
C GLY A 46 -0.33 -12.70 3.91
N LEU A 47 -0.40 -11.98 2.79
CA LEU A 47 0.78 -11.61 1.97
C LEU A 47 1.45 -10.35 2.52
N ILE A 48 0.65 -9.37 2.94
CA ILE A 48 1.13 -8.12 3.54
C ILE A 48 0.53 -7.95 4.93
N LYS A 49 1.15 -7.12 5.76
CA LYS A 49 0.65 -6.67 7.08
C LYS A 49 0.02 -5.28 7.02
N GLY A 50 0.20 -4.57 5.92
CA GLY A 50 -0.27 -3.21 5.71
C GLY A 50 0.52 -2.54 4.58
N TRP A 51 0.28 -1.24 4.40
CA TRP A 51 0.95 -0.39 3.42
C TRP A 51 1.25 0.98 4.05
N TYR A 52 2.25 1.68 3.54
CA TYR A 52 2.71 2.95 4.09
C TYR A 52 3.38 3.83 3.03
N PHE A 53 3.55 5.11 3.34
CA PHE A 53 4.42 5.98 2.56
C PHE A 53 5.84 5.98 3.15
N ASP A 54 6.83 5.69 2.32
CA ASP A 54 8.24 5.75 2.72
C ASP A 54 8.74 7.20 2.86
N GLU A 55 10.02 7.35 3.21
CA GLU A 55 10.64 8.67 3.37
C GLU A 55 10.69 9.48 2.06
N GLN A 56 10.52 8.83 0.91
CA GLN A 56 10.47 9.45 -0.42
C GLN A 56 9.03 9.73 -0.85
N SER A 57 8.03 9.53 0.02
CA SER A 57 6.60 9.64 -0.30
C SER A 57 6.13 8.65 -1.37
N HIS A 58 6.78 7.50 -1.49
CA HIS A 58 6.33 6.39 -2.33
C HIS A 58 5.46 5.43 -1.53
N LEU A 59 4.39 4.95 -2.15
CA LEU A 59 3.49 3.97 -1.56
C LEU A 59 4.12 2.58 -1.60
N GLU A 60 4.51 2.08 -0.43
CA GLU A 60 5.18 0.79 -0.25
C GLU A 60 4.30 -0.20 0.52
N LEU A 61 4.49 -1.49 0.22
CA LEU A 61 3.80 -2.60 0.88
C LEU A 61 4.66 -3.16 2.01
N LEU A 62 4.07 -3.36 3.18
CA LEU A 62 4.74 -4.02 4.30
C LEU A 62 4.48 -5.53 4.23
N PRO A 63 5.46 -6.37 3.86
CA PRO A 63 5.24 -7.81 3.72
C PRO A 63 4.94 -8.47 5.07
N SER A 64 4.16 -9.55 5.03
CA SER A 64 3.94 -10.38 6.22
C SER A 64 5.13 -11.29 6.50
N ASP A 65 5.24 -11.80 7.75
CA ASP A 65 6.30 -12.77 8.09
C ASP A 65 6.15 -14.07 7.29
N ASN A 66 4.91 -14.42 6.91
CA ASN A 66 4.64 -15.57 6.06
C ASN A 66 5.14 -15.35 4.64
N ALA A 67 4.94 -14.16 4.07
CA ALA A 67 5.50 -13.81 2.76
C ALA A 67 7.03 -13.81 2.78
N MET A 68 7.65 -13.29 3.85
CA MET A 68 9.11 -13.34 4.01
C MET A 68 9.65 -14.77 4.08
N LYS A 69 8.92 -15.72 4.71
CA LYS A 69 9.30 -17.15 4.71
C LYS A 69 9.24 -17.77 3.31
N ILE A 70 8.25 -17.42 2.49
CA ILE A 70 8.14 -17.92 1.11
C ILE A 70 9.33 -17.43 0.27
N ILE A 71 9.74 -16.17 0.44
CA ILE A 71 10.89 -15.59 -0.29
C ILE A 71 12.21 -16.19 0.22
N ALA A 72 12.37 -16.37 1.53
CA ALA A 72 13.59 -16.92 2.12
C ALA A 72 13.84 -18.40 1.78
N ASN A 73 12.78 -19.15 1.48
CA ASN A 73 12.86 -20.59 1.22
C ASN A 73 13.04 -20.94 -0.27
N GLN A 74 13.31 -19.95 -1.12
CA GLN A 74 13.67 -20.14 -2.54
C GLN A 74 15.17 -20.05 -2.83
N LYS A 75 16.04 -20.13 -1.81
CA LYS A 75 17.50 -20.21 -1.97
C LYS A 75 18.04 -21.61 -1.78
#